data_AF-A0A7W0RAK3-F1
#
_entry.id   AF-A0A7W0RAK3-F1
#
_cell.length_a   1.000
_cell.length_b   1.000
_cell.length_c   1.000
_cell.angle_alpha   90.00
_cell.angle_beta   90.00
_cell.angle_gamma   90.00
#
_symmetry.space_group_name_H-M   'P 1'
#
loop_
_entity.id
_entity.type
_entity.pdbx_description
1 polymer ?
#
loop_
_entity_poly.entity_id
_entity_poly.type
_entity_poly.pdbx_seq_one_letter_code
_entity_poly.pdbx_strand_id
1 'polypeptide(L)' 'MAVVAELEITPSLEEVRGLARSTTLVPLRHTFIADCETPVSAYLKLRGGGPSFLLESAEQG' A
#
# COMPACT_ATOMS: atom_id res chain seq x y z
N MET A 1 6.52 23.30 7.59
CA MET A 1 6.23 23.04 6.18
C MET A 1 6.45 21.55 5.94
N ALA A 2 5.38 20.79 5.74
CA ALA A 2 5.51 19.36 5.42
C ALA A 2 6.10 19.25 4.01
N VAL A 3 7.25 18.58 3.90
CA VAL A 3 7.78 18.14 2.60
C VAL A 3 6.76 17.15 2.06
N VAL A 4 6.00 17.54 1.03
CA VAL A 4 5.19 16.59 0.29
C VAL A 4 6.19 15.79 -0.53
N ALA A 5 6.57 14.62 -0.03
CA ALA A 5 7.33 13.67 -0.83
C ALA A 5 6.52 13.37 -2.10
N GLU A 6 7.15 13.45 -3.27
CA GLU A 6 6.55 12.96 -4.51
C GLU A 6 6.34 11.45 -4.37
N LEU A 7 5.12 11.09 -3.98
CA LEU A 7 4.66 9.71 -3.94
C LEU A 7 4.41 9.26 -5.37
N GLU A 8 5.19 8.30 -5.83
CA GLU A 8 5.00 7.69 -7.15
C GLU A 8 3.80 6.74 -7.09
N ILE A 9 2.62 7.25 -7.41
CA ILE A 9 1.34 6.51 -7.34
C ILE A 9 1.05 5.87 -8.70
N THR A 10 0.69 4.60 -8.70
CA THR A 10 0.29 3.84 -9.89
C THR A 10 -1.06 3.15 -9.63
N PRO A 11 -1.97 3.05 -10.60
CA PRO A 11 -1.94 3.66 -11.93
C PRO A 11 -2.06 5.20 -11.88
N SER A 12 -1.59 5.85 -12.95
CA SER A 12 -1.79 7.28 -13.17
C SER A 12 -3.27 7.62 -13.30
N LEU A 13 -3.62 8.90 -13.14
CA LEU A 13 -5.02 9.35 -13.25
C LEU A 13 -5.64 9.04 -14.61
N GLU A 14 -4.86 9.11 -15.69
CA GLU A 14 -5.33 8.79 -17.04
C GLU A 14 -5.68 7.29 -17.17
N GLU A 15 -4.80 6.42 -16.68
CA GLU A 15 -5.03 4.98 -16.66
C GLU A 15 -6.23 4.60 -15.77
N VAL A 16 -6.40 5.26 -14.61
CA VAL A 16 -7.59 5.09 -13.75
C VAL A 16 -8.86 5.43 -14.52
N ARG A 17 -8.89 6.55 -15.26
CA ARG A 17 -10.05 6.95 -16.08
C ARG A 17 -10.34 5.95 -17.19
N GLY A 18 -9.34 5.24 -17.69
CA GLY A 18 -9.52 4.12 -18.61
C GLY A 18 -10.17 2.92 -17.94
N LEU A 19 -9.58 2.44 -16.83
CA LEU A 19 -10.02 1.25 -16.09
C LEU A 19 -11.42 1.41 -15.48
N ALA A 20 -11.74 2.59 -14.95
CA ALA A 20 -13.03 2.87 -14.33
C ALA A 20 -14.23 2.77 -15.29
N ARG A 21 -14.00 2.64 -16.61
CA ARG A 21 -15.07 2.38 -17.59
C ARG A 21 -15.57 0.94 -17.55
N SER A 22 -14.74 0.00 -17.09
CA SER A 22 -15.05 -1.43 -17.10
C SER A 22 -14.95 -2.09 -15.72
N THR A 23 -14.41 -1.40 -14.71
CA THR A 23 -14.34 -1.90 -13.33
C THR A 23 -14.97 -0.93 -12.33
N THR A 24 -15.54 -1.47 -11.26
CA THR A 24 -16.10 -0.68 -10.16
C THR A 24 -15.07 -0.34 -9.08
N LEU A 25 -13.89 -0.95 -9.14
CA LEU A 25 -12.80 -0.78 -8.19
C LEU A 25 -11.48 -0.74 -8.96
N VAL A 26 -10.65 0.28 -8.65
CA VAL A 26 -9.30 0.44 -9.18
C VAL A 26 -8.35 0.67 -8.01
N PRO A 27 -7.45 -0.27 -7.68
CA PRO A 27 -6.52 -0.10 -6.57
C PRO A 27 -5.38 0.85 -6.98
N LEU A 28 -5.13 1.86 -6.15
CA LEU A 28 -3.94 2.70 -6.25
C LEU A 28 -2.85 2.14 -5.33
N ARG A 29 -1.62 2.08 -5.83
CA ARG A 29 -0.46 1.56 -5.13
C ARG A 29 0.71 2.54 -5.20
N HIS A 30 1.56 2.47 -4.19
CA HIS A 30 2.89 3.05 -4.20
C HIS A 30 3.85 1.98 -3.68
N THR A 31 5.00 1.83 -4.34
CA THR A 31 6.04 0.87 -3.96
C THR A 31 7.28 1.65 -3.56
N PHE A 32 7.87 1.30 -2.42
CA PHE A 32 9.10 1.91 -1.94
C PHE A 32 9.98 0.87 -1.24
N ILE A 33 11.25 1.19 -1.06
CA ILE A 33 12.20 0.32 -0.36
C ILE A 33 11.96 0.43 1.16
N ALA A 34 11.79 -0.72 1.80
CA ALA A 34 11.56 -0.87 3.23
C ALA A 34 12.43 -2.03 3.78
N ASP A 35 13.71 -2.04 3.39
CA ASP A 35 14.67 -3.12 3.68
C ASP A 35 14.97 -3.30 5.17
N CYS A 36 14.76 -2.25 5.97
CA CYS A 36 14.88 -2.28 7.43
C CYS A 36 13.59 -2.73 8.15
N GLU A 37 12.52 -3.05 7.41
CA GLU A 37 11.25 -3.47 7.97
C GLU A 37 11.06 -4.99 7.85
N THR A 38 10.68 -5.64 8.95
CA THR A 38 10.02 -6.96 8.94
C THR A 38 8.50 -6.78 8.78
N PRO A 39 7.73 -7.81 8.38
CA PRO A 39 6.27 -7.71 8.27
C PRO A 39 5.61 -7.23 9.58
N VAL A 40 6.09 -7.72 10.73
CA VAL A 40 5.63 -7.27 12.05
C VAL A 40 5.91 -5.78 12.27
N SER A 41 7.14 -5.30 11.99
CA SER A 41 7.48 -3.88 12.18
C SER A 41 6.70 -2.95 11.25
N ALA A 42 6.48 -3.37 9.99
CA ALA A 42 5.65 -2.63 9.04
C ALA A 42 4.20 -2.56 9.53
N TYR A 43 3.63 -3.68 10.01
CA TYR A 43 2.29 -3.71 10.59
C TYR A 43 2.15 -2.75 11.77
N LEU A 44 3.11 -2.75 12.71
CA LEU A 44 3.10 -1.85 13.86
C LEU A 44 3.11 -0.37 13.44
N LYS A 45 3.79 -0.03 12.35
CA LYS A 45 3.84 1.33 11.78
C LYS A 45 2.56 1.71 11.03
N LEU A 46 1.91 0.76 10.35
CA LEU A 46 0.79 1.04 9.44
C LEU A 46 -0.61 0.85 10.04
N ARG A 47 -0.76 0.06 11.11
CA ARG A 47 -2.08 -0.35 11.64
C ARG A 47 -3.02 0.78 12.08
N GLY A 48 -2.49 1.98 12.35
CA GLY A 48 -3.29 3.10 12.86
C GLY A 48 -3.94 2.80 14.22
N GLY A 49 -5.05 3.48 14.52
CA GLY A 49 -5.80 3.30 15.78
C GLY A 49 -7.08 2.45 15.67
N GLY A 50 -7.44 2.01 14.47
CA GLY A 50 -8.63 1.20 14.21
C GLY A 50 -8.34 -0.31 14.15
N PRO A 51 -9.36 -1.15 13.89
CA PRO A 51 -9.16 -2.57 13.64
C PRO A 51 -8.20 -2.80 12.47
N SER A 52 -7.26 -3.73 12.66
CA SER A 52 -6.21 -4.07 11.70
C SER A 52 -5.87 -5.55 11.80
N PHE A 53 -5.33 -6.13 10.73
CA PHE A 53 -4.93 -7.53 10.67
C PHE A 53 -3.49 -7.66 10.17
N LEU A 54 -2.76 -8.63 10.72
CA LEU A 54 -1.49 -9.13 10.21
C LEU A 54 -1.72 -10.59 9.82
N LEU A 55 -1.48 -10.92 8.55
CA LEU A 55 -1.60 -12.27 8.03
C LEU A 55 -0.21 -12.70 7.54
N GLU A 56 0.40 -13.66 8.25
CA GLU A 56 1.67 -14.27 7.88
C GLU A 56 1.45 -15.76 7.64
N SER A 57 2.12 -16.31 6.62
CA SER A 57 2.14 -17.75 6.34
C SER A 57 3.55 -18.27 6.59
N ALA A 58 3.68 -19.26 7.46
CA ALA A 58 4.90 -20.03 7.63
C ALA A 58 4.69 -21.40 7.00
N GLU A 59 5.28 -21.63 5.83
CA GLU A 59 5.37 -22.98 5.28
C GLU A 59 6.48 -23.73 6.03
N GLN A 60 6.07 -24.46 7.08
CA GLN A 60 6.89 -25.26 8.03
C GLN A 60 7.48 -24.44 9.18
N GLY A 61 7.11 -24.84 10.41
CA GLY A 61 7.58 -24.25 11.67
C GLY A 61 8.99 -24.68 12.07
#